data_AF-A0A838FRV8-F1
#
_entry.id   AF-A0A838FRV8-F1
#
_cell.length_a   1.000
_cell.length_b   1.000
_cell.length_c   1.000
_cell.angle_alpha   90.00
_cell.angle_beta   90.00
_cell.angle_gamma   90.00
#
_symmetry.space_group_name_H-M   'P 1'
#
loop_
_entity.id
_entity.type
_entity.pdbx_description
1 polymer ?
#
loop_
_entity_poly.entity_id
_entity_poly.type
_entity_poly.pdbx_seq_one_letter_code
_entity_poly.pdbx_strand_id
1 'polypeptide(L)' 'TRDGVTAEQKAQIVAEMTGTLQRVLGKRPEHTHIVIDEVEPENWGFAGVLTTEYRKRND' A
#
# COMPACT_ATOMS: atom_id res chain seq x y z
N THR A 1 5.78 8.57 -4.80
CA THR A 1 5.27 9.94 -4.68
C THR A 1 3.98 9.91 -3.95
N ARG A 2 3.90 10.71 -2.88
CA ARG A 2 2.65 11.23 -2.28
C ARG A 2 1.75 11.92 -3.31
N ASP A 3 2.20 12.02 -4.56
CA ASP A 3 1.47 12.50 -5.71
C ASP A 3 0.45 11.45 -6.18
N GLY A 4 -0.75 11.49 -5.60
CA GLY A 4 -1.95 11.07 -6.33
C GLY A 4 -2.89 10.09 -5.63
N VAL A 5 -2.55 9.57 -4.44
CA VAL A 5 -3.49 8.73 -3.69
C VAL A 5 -4.37 9.59 -2.80
N THR A 6 -5.65 9.70 -3.15
CA THR A 6 -6.61 10.51 -2.38
C THR A 6 -7.06 9.83 -1.10
N ALA A 7 -7.63 10.59 -0.17
CA ALA A 7 -8.19 10.04 1.06
C ALA A 7 -9.33 9.05 0.77
N GLU A 8 -10.14 9.33 -0.26
CA GLU A 8 -11.24 8.47 -0.69
C GLU A 8 -10.73 7.13 -1.21
N GLN A 9 -9.64 7.13 -1.99
CA GLN A 9 -9.03 5.89 -2.47
C GLN A 9 -8.47 5.04 -1.33
N LYS A 10 -7.82 5.67 -0.33
CA LYS A 10 -7.36 4.96 0.87
C LYS A 10 -8.53 4.38 1.66
N ALA A 11 -9.61 5.14 1.82
CA ALA A 11 -10.81 4.67 2.51
C ALA A 11 -11.43 3.45 1.79
N GLN A 12 -11.49 3.48 0.47
CA GLN A 12 -11.96 2.35 -0.33
C GLN A 12 -11.09 1.11 -0.13
N ILE A 13 -9.75 1.26 -0.19
CA ILE A 13 -8.81 0.15 0.05
C ILE A 13 -9.01 -0.46 1.45
N VAL A 14 -9.13 0.37 2.49
CA VAL A 14 -9.36 -0.08 3.87
C VAL A 14 -10.66 -0.89 3.97
N ALA A 15 -11.74 -0.40 3.36
CA ALA A 15 -13.03 -1.08 3.38
C ALA A 15 -12.97 -2.44 2.66
N GLU A 16 -12.39 -2.49 1.47
CA GLU A 16 -12.33 -3.71 0.66
C GLU A 16 -11.40 -4.78 1.26
N MET A 17 -10.26 -4.38 1.84
CA MET A 17 -9.36 -5.31 2.53
C MET A 17 -10.00 -5.87 3.80
N THR A 18 -10.67 -5.02 4.59
CA THR A 18 -11.42 -5.46 5.79
C THR A 18 -12.51 -6.46 5.41
N GLY A 19 -13.32 -6.15 4.38
CA GLY A 19 -14.35 -7.06 3.89
C GLY A 19 -13.80 -8.37 3.32
N THR A 20 -12.62 -8.34 2.69
CA THR A 20 -11.94 -9.54 2.20
C THR A 20 -11.52 -10.45 3.34
N LEU A 21 -10.89 -9.91 4.39
CA LEU A 21 -10.48 -10.69 5.57
C LEU A 21 -11.69 -11.27 6.31
N GLN A 22 -12.79 -10.53 6.38
CA GLN A 22 -14.05 -11.04 6.92
C GLN A 22 -14.59 -12.21 6.10
N ARG A 23 -14.71 -12.05 4.78
CA ARG A 23 -15.32 -13.06 3.89
C ARG A 23 -14.48 -14.33 3.75
N VAL A 24 -13.16 -14.19 3.64
CA VAL A 24 -12.27 -15.34 3.36
C VAL A 24 -11.84 -16.04 4.64
N LEU A 25 -11.56 -15.28 5.71
CA LEU A 25 -10.97 -15.81 6.95
C LEU A 25 -11.91 -15.75 8.15
N GLY A 26 -13.13 -15.22 8.00
CA GLY A 26 -14.10 -15.10 9.10
C GLY A 26 -13.66 -14.11 10.18
N LYS A 27 -12.73 -13.18 9.88
CA LYS A 27 -12.27 -12.20 10.87
C LYS A 27 -13.36 -11.19 11.17
N ARG A 28 -13.47 -10.82 12.45
CA ARG A 28 -14.34 -9.72 12.87
C ARG A 28 -13.73 -8.39 12.40
N PRO A 29 -14.47 -7.54 11.67
CA PRO A 29 -14.00 -6.23 11.24
C PRO A 29 -13.44 -5.40 12.39
N GLU A 30 -14.08 -5.44 13.57
CA GLU A 30 -13.67 -4.70 14.77
C GLU A 30 -12.26 -5.06 15.28
N HIS A 31 -11.69 -6.21 14.88
CA HIS A 31 -10.34 -6.63 15.26
C HIS A 31 -9.33 -6.47 14.11
N THR A 32 -9.76 -5.95 12.98
CA THR A 32 -8.94 -5.80 11.77
C THR A 32 -8.40 -4.38 11.71
N HIS A 33 -7.08 -4.24 11.62
CA HIS A 33 -6.40 -2.96 11.52
C HIS A 33 -5.65 -2.93 10.19
N ILE A 34 -5.85 -1.86 9.42
CA ILE A 34 -5.17 -1.64 8.14
C ILE A 34 -4.29 -0.40 8.28
N VAL A 35 -3.01 -0.54 7.94
CA VAL A 35 -2.04 0.56 7.86
C VAL A 35 -1.60 0.68 6.41
N ILE A 36 -1.69 1.89 5.86
CA ILE A 36 -1.16 2.22 4.53
C ILE A 36 0.06 3.11 4.76
N ASP A 37 1.23 2.61 4.37
CA ASP A 37 2.48 3.37 4.40
C ASP A 37 2.92 3.69 2.97
N GLU A 38 3.13 4.97 2.71
CA GLU A 38 3.55 5.48 1.41
C GLU A 38 5.01 5.92 1.52
N VAL A 39 5.89 5.13 0.89
CA VAL A 39 7.31 5.42 0.85
C VAL A 39 7.67 6.01 -0.51
N GLU A 40 8.35 7.15 -0.47
CA GLU A 40 8.88 7.77 -1.68
C GLU A 40 9.90 6.85 -2.37
N PRO A 41 9.92 6.74 -3.72
CA PRO A 41 10.87 5.89 -4.43
C PRO A 41 12.33 6.21 -4.13
N GLU A 42 12.65 7.48 -3.82
CA GLU A 42 13.98 7.92 -3.40
C GLU A 42 14.37 7.38 -2.00
N ASN A 43 13.39 6.97 -1.21
CA ASN A 43 13.55 6.42 0.13
C ASN A 43 13.34 4.89 0.17
N TRP A 44 13.01 4.25 -0.96
CA TRP A 44 12.78 2.80 -1.05
C TRP A 44 13.94 2.10 -1.78
N GLY A 45 14.62 1.19 -1.07
CA GLY A 45 15.67 0.36 -1.65
C GLY A 45 15.13 -0.91 -2.30
N PHE A 46 15.57 -1.22 -3.52
CA PHE A 46 15.25 -2.45 -4.24
C PHE A 46 16.47 -2.96 -5.01
N ALA A 47 16.76 -4.26 -4.93
CA ALA A 47 17.91 -4.90 -5.58
C ALA A 47 19.27 -4.22 -5.32
N GLY A 48 19.45 -3.64 -4.12
CA GLY A 48 20.70 -2.97 -3.73
C GLY A 48 20.87 -1.53 -4.22
N VAL A 49 19.84 -0.93 -4.84
CA VAL A 49 19.83 0.47 -5.27
C VAL A 49 18.53 1.17 -4.86
N LEU A 50 18.48 2.50 -4.93
CA LEU A 50 17.21 3.23 -4.77
C LEU A 50 16.26 2.90 -5.92
N THR A 51 14.96 2.91 -5.64
CA THR A 51 13.93 2.54 -6.65
C THR A 51 13.92 3.48 -7.84
N THR A 52 14.24 4.75 -7.62
CA THR A 52 14.46 5.72 -8.69
C THR A 52 15.56 5.29 -9.66
N GLU A 53 16.69 4.80 -9.13
CA GLU A 53 17.81 4.30 -9.94
C GLU A 53 17.50 2.94 -10.56
N TYR A 54 16.74 2.09 -9.88
CA TYR A 54 16.27 0.83 -10.44
C TYR A 54 15.40 1.03 -11.67
N ARG A 55 14.43 1.96 -11.61
CA ARG A 55 13.51 2.27 -12.73
C ARG A 55 14.24 2.77 -13.96
N LYS A 56 15.14 3.74 -13.80
CA LYS A 56 15.98 4.28 -14.90
C LYS A 56 16.80 3.20 -15.65
N ARG A 57 17.12 2.08 -15.01
CA ARG A 57 17.91 0.98 -15.61
C ARG A 57 17.07 -0.06 -16.35
N ASN A 58 15.77 -0.14 -16.05
CA ASN A 58 14.88 -1.20 -16.54
C ASN A 58 13.68 -0.66 -17.35
N ASP A 59 13.50 0.65 -17.40
CA ASP A 59 12.64 1.36 -18.35
C ASP A 59 13.38 1.58 -19.69
#